data_AF-A0A356DBD5-F1
#
_entry.id   AF-A0A356DBD5-F1
#
_cell.length_a   1.000
_cell.length_b   1.000
_cell.length_c   1.000
_cell.angle_alpha   90.00
_cell.angle_beta   90.00
_cell.angle_gamma   90.00
#
_symmetry.space_group_name_H-M   'P 1'
#
loop_
_entity.id
_entity.type
_entity.pdbx_description
1 polymer ?
#
loop_
_entity_poly.entity_id
_entity_poly.type
_entity_poly.pdbx_seq_one_letter_code
_entity_poly.pdbx_strand_id
1 'polypeptide(L)' 'MENNIVNTLINLTNRTNDDIKIAAINALGEYKAAIGHKTAIERLLLLCKDPNKNIAISAINSISKL' A
#
# COMPACT_ATOMS: atom_id res chain seq x y z
N MET A 1 -8.39 -12.25 -11.37
CA MET A 1 -9.03 -11.87 -10.09
C MET A 1 -8.06 -11.14 -9.18
N GLU A 2 -6.83 -11.62 -9.05
CA GLU A 2 -5.73 -11.00 -8.26
C GLU A 2 -5.44 -9.55 -8.65
N ASN A 3 -5.41 -9.25 -9.96
CA ASN A 3 -5.32 -7.87 -10.48
C ASN A 3 -6.40 -6.94 -9.90
N ASN A 4 -7.62 -7.44 -9.66
CA ASN A 4 -8.70 -6.62 -9.13
C ASN A 4 -8.49 -6.31 -7.63
N ILE A 5 -7.96 -7.27 -6.88
CA ILE A 5 -7.64 -7.09 -5.45
C ILE A 5 -6.55 -6.03 -5.31
N VAL A 6 -5.43 -6.17 -6.03
CA VAL A 6 -4.33 -5.21 -5.95
C VAL A 6 -4.75 -3.81 -6.38
N ASN A 7 -5.49 -3.69 -7.49
CA ASN A 7 -6.01 -2.39 -7.93
C ASN A 7 -6.97 -1.77 -6.91
N THR A 8 -7.81 -2.58 -6.26
CA THR A 8 -8.70 -2.09 -5.20
C THR A 8 -7.90 -1.55 -4.02
N LEU A 9 -6.89 -2.30 -3.56
CA LEU A 9 -6.03 -1.88 -2.45
C LEU A 9 -5.24 -0.60 -2.80
N ILE A 10 -4.66 -0.51 -4.00
CA ILE A 10 -4.00 0.71 -4.49
C ILE A 10 -4.99 1.89 -4.45
N ASN A 11 -6.21 1.72 -4.94
CA ASN A 11 -7.23 2.77 -4.93
C ASN A 11 -7.60 3.21 -3.50
N LEU A 12 -7.69 2.27 -2.56
CA LEU A 12 -7.96 2.58 -1.16
C LEU A 12 -6.82 3.38 -0.51
N THR A 13 -5.57 3.21 -0.95
CA THR A 13 -4.45 4.05 -0.49
C THR A 13 -4.55 5.52 -0.93
N ASN A 14 -5.49 5.91 -1.79
CA ASN A 14 -5.74 7.30 -2.19
C ASN A 14 -6.88 7.98 -1.41
N ARG A 15 -7.53 7.26 -0.48
CA ARG A 15 -8.62 7.83 0.31
C ARG A 15 -8.11 8.87 1.30
N THR A 16 -8.99 9.78 1.71
CA THR A 16 -8.65 10.86 2.66
C THR A 16 -8.55 10.38 4.10
N ASN A 17 -9.31 9.35 4.46
CA ASN A 17 -9.25 8.75 5.78
C ASN A 17 -7.93 7.95 5.94
N ASP A 18 -7.13 8.34 6.93
CA ASP A 18 -5.81 7.77 7.15
C ASP A 18 -5.86 6.31 7.64
N ASP A 19 -6.87 5.92 8.42
CA ASP A 19 -7.04 4.54 8.89
C ASP A 19 -7.32 3.59 7.70
N ILE A 20 -8.16 4.02 6.75
CA ILE A 20 -8.43 3.27 5.52
C ILE A 20 -7.15 3.17 4.66
N LYS A 21 -6.39 4.26 4.54
CA LYS A 21 -5.10 4.27 3.84
C LYS A 21 -4.13 3.26 4.45
N ILE A 22 -3.95 3.32 5.77
CA ILE A 22 -3.04 2.45 6.52
C ILE A 22 -3.46 0.98 6.37
N ALA A 23 -4.75 0.68 6.51
CA ALA A 23 -5.25 -0.69 6.31
C ALA A 23 -4.95 -1.21 4.90
N ALA A 24 -5.16 -0.39 3.87
CA ALA A 24 -4.88 -0.76 2.49
C ALA A 24 -3.37 -0.94 2.23
N ILE A 25 -2.53 -0.09 2.81
CA ILE A 25 -1.06 -0.21 2.75
C ILE A 25 -0.62 -1.52 3.38
N ASN A 26 -1.07 -1.82 4.61
CA ASN A 26 -0.71 -3.07 5.29
C ASN A 26 -1.15 -4.30 4.48
N ALA A 27 -2.36 -4.26 3.92
CA ALA A 27 -2.88 -5.35 3.09
C ALA A 27 -2.06 -5.56 1.81
N LEU A 28 -1.53 -4.49 1.18
CA LEU A 28 -0.64 -4.63 0.02
C LEU A 28 0.64 -5.38 0.37
N GLY A 29 1.23 -5.14 1.54
CA GLY A 29 2.43 -5.85 1.98
C GLY A 29 2.20 -7.30 2.37
N GLU A 30 1.00 -7.62 2.87
CA GLU A 30 0.64 -8.99 3.28
C GLU A 30 0.14 -9.85 2.11
N TYR A 31 -0.34 -9.22 1.05
CA TYR A 31 -0.85 -9.91 -0.12
C TYR A 31 0.29 -10.31 -1.06
N LYS A 32 0.77 -11.57 -0.96
CA LYS A 32 1.92 -12.09 -1.73
C LYS A 32 1.92 -11.78 -3.22
N ALA A 33 0.75 -11.72 -3.88
CA ALA A 33 0.73 -11.41 -5.31
C ALA A 33 1.17 -9.97 -5.62
N ALA A 34 1.08 -9.05 -4.65
CA ALA A 34 1.41 -7.63 -4.81
C ALA A 34 2.84 -7.38 -5.31
N ILE A 35 3.82 -8.24 -4.99
CA ILE A 35 5.20 -8.12 -5.48
C ILE A 35 5.30 -8.22 -7.02
N GLY A 36 4.34 -8.90 -7.67
CA GLY A 36 4.25 -8.96 -9.13
C GLY A 36 3.69 -7.69 -9.78
N HIS A 37 3.16 -6.74 -9.01
CA HIS A 37 2.52 -5.53 -9.52
C HIS A 37 3.40 -4.31 -9.28
N LYS A 38 4.09 -3.88 -10.35
CA LYS A 38 4.94 -2.69 -10.35
C LYS A 38 4.22 -1.45 -9.79
N THR A 39 2.94 -1.27 -10.12
CA THR A 39 2.12 -0.14 -9.65
C THR A 39 1.90 -0.16 -8.13
N ALA A 40 1.80 -1.33 -7.50
CA ALA A 40 1.70 -1.46 -6.06
C ALA A 40 3.02 -1.04 -5.38
N ILE A 41 4.14 -1.49 -5.92
CA ILE A 41 5.49 -1.15 -5.43
C ILE A 41 5.73 0.37 -5.56
N GLU A 42 5.45 0.95 -6.73
CA GLU A 42 5.58 2.40 -6.96
C GLU A 42 4.71 3.21 -5.99
N ARG A 43 3.48 2.75 -5.74
CA ARG A 43 2.59 3.40 -4.80
C ARG A 43 3.12 3.35 -3.37
N LEU A 44 3.62 2.20 -2.92
CA LEU A 44 4.21 2.06 -1.59
C LEU A 44 5.47 2.92 -1.43
N LEU A 45 6.35 2.96 -2.44
CA LEU A 45 7.54 3.82 -2.43
C LEU A 45 7.20 5.32 -2.35
N LEU A 46 6.12 5.75 -3.02
CA LEU A 46 5.61 7.11 -2.90
C LEU A 46 5.12 7.39 -1.48
N LEU A 47 4.37 6.47 -0.87
CA LEU A 47 3.82 6.61 0.47
C LEU A 47 4.89 6.60 1.58
N CYS A 48 6.07 6.02 1.34
CA CYS A 48 7.21 6.16 2.25
C CYS A 48 7.67 7.62 2.45
N LYS A 49 7.27 8.53 1.55
CA LYS A 49 7.59 9.97 1.61
C LYS A 49 6.39 10.80 2.06
N ASP A 50 5.30 10.17 2.49
CA ASP A 50 4.11 10.87 2.94
C ASP A 50 4.42 11.71 4.21
N PRO A 51 3.96 12.97 4.29
CA PRO A 51 4.20 13.82 5.47
C PRO A 51 3.52 13.27 6.74
N ASN A 52 2.48 12.45 6.60
CA ASN A 52 1.89 11.76 7.74
C ASN A 52 2.80 10.59 8.15
N LYS A 53 3.43 10.72 9.32
CA LYS A 53 4.30 9.73 9.93
C LYS A 53 3.70 8.32 9.93
N ASN A 54 2.41 8.17 10.24
CA ASN A 54 1.78 6.85 10.34
C ASN A 54 1.67 6.19 8.96
N ILE A 55 1.36 6.97 7.92
CA ILE A 55 1.32 6.48 6.54
C ILE A 55 2.71 6.04 6.09
N ALA A 56 3.73 6.88 6.32
CA ALA A 56 5.10 6.57 5.94
C ALA A 56 5.62 5.30 6.63
N ILE A 57 5.39 5.15 7.95
CA ILE A 57 5.76 3.95 8.71
C ILE A 57 5.04 2.71 8.15
N SER A 58 3.74 2.79 7.91
CA SER A 58 2.98 1.67 7.32
C SER A 58 3.51 1.28 5.96
N ALA A 59 3.88 2.23 5.11
CA ALA A 59 4.44 1.96 3.78
C ALA A 59 5.79 1.24 3.87
N ILE A 60 6.69 1.72 4.75
CA ILE A 60 7.99 1.08 4.99
C ILE A 60 7.80 -0.36 5.48
N ASN A 61 6.90 -0.55 6.46
CA ASN A 61 6.59 -1.88 6.99
C ASN A 61 5.99 -2.79 5.91
N SER A 62 5.08 -2.26 5.09
CA SER A 62 4.49 -3.00 3.97
C SER A 62 5.56 -3.46 2.97
N ILE A 63 6.52 -2.60 2.62
CA ILE A 63 7.61 -2.96 1.70
C ILE A 63 8.47 -4.08 2.29
N SER A 64 8.73 -4.08 3.59
CA SER A 64 9.52 -5.14 4.24
C SER A 64 8.88 -6.53 4.17
N LYS A 65 7.57 -6.61 3.86
CA LYS A 65 6.78 -7.86 3.77
C LYS A 65 6.61 -8.36 2.33
N LEU A 66 6.90 -7.54 1.32
CA LEU A 66 6.72 -7.89 -0.09
C LEU A 66 7.65 -9.03 -0.52
#